data_AF-A0A2K1Q6L0-F1
#
_entry.id   AF-A0A2K1Q6L0-F1
#
_cell.length_a   1.000
_cell.length_b   1.000
_cell.length_c   1.000
_cell.angle_alpha   90.00
_cell.angle_beta   90.00
_cell.angle_gamma   90.00
#
_symmetry.space_group_name_H-M   'P 1'
#
loop_
_entity.id
_entity.type
_entity.pdbx_description
1 polymer ?
#
loop_
_entity_poly.entity_id
_entity_poly.type
_entity_poly.pdbx_seq_one_letter_code
_entity_poly.pdbx_strand_id
1 'polypeptide(L)'
;MSKITGEKATLPGKYKYIAALSARFPVPEMTLVTEAHLNLWLANFCQAKAEIDEAEQHIAITSGAFLTDDLARIERSLNTLCWRNEAPRLLSDFIRPFDGRTAGDQFRSRHAADFSRLLS
;
A
#
# COMPACT_ATOMS: atom_id res chain seq x y z
N MET A 1 6.26 -3.75 23.18
CA MET A 1 6.27 -4.17 21.76
C MET A 1 4.83 -4.43 21.33
N SER A 2 4.21 -3.50 20.64
CA SER A 2 2.80 -3.61 20.22
C SER A 2 2.72 -4.35 18.88
N LYS A 3 2.01 -5.48 18.85
CA LYS A 3 1.74 -6.25 17.63
C LYS A 3 0.85 -5.41 16.72
N ILE A 4 1.32 -5.11 15.50
CA ILE A 4 0.49 -4.50 14.45
C ILE A 4 -0.29 -5.64 13.80
N THR A 5 -1.56 -5.78 14.16
CA THR A 5 -2.52 -6.69 13.51
C THR A 5 -3.05 -6.03 12.25
N GLY A 6 -3.03 -6.74 11.11
CA GLY A 6 -3.49 -6.24 9.82
C GLY A 6 -4.98 -5.89 9.84
N GLU A 7 -5.28 -4.60 9.91
CA GLU A 7 -6.64 -4.09 9.76
C GLU A 7 -7.04 -4.10 8.27
N LYS A 8 -8.19 -4.69 7.97
CA LYS A 8 -8.82 -4.63 6.64
C LYS A 8 -9.42 -3.24 6.45
N ALA A 9 -8.65 -2.30 5.91
CA ALA A 9 -9.18 -1.00 5.51
C ALA A 9 -10.04 -1.12 4.23
N THR A 10 -11.13 -0.36 4.17
CA THR A 10 -11.98 -0.23 2.97
C THR A 10 -11.17 0.41 1.85
N LEU A 11 -10.92 -0.35 0.77
CA LEU A 11 -10.11 0.13 -0.35
C LEU A 11 -10.85 1.20 -1.17
N PRO A 12 -10.16 2.25 -1.67
CA PRO A 12 -10.74 3.27 -2.57
C PRO A 12 -11.43 2.67 -3.80
N GLY A 13 -12.41 3.39 -4.37
CA GLY A 13 -13.32 2.90 -5.42
C GLY A 13 -12.67 2.25 -6.65
N LYS A 14 -11.47 2.67 -7.05
CA LYS A 14 -10.70 2.03 -8.14
C LYS A 14 -10.30 0.57 -7.86
N TYR A 15 -10.34 0.15 -6.60
CA TYR A 15 -10.02 -1.20 -6.15
C TYR A 15 -11.27 -2.03 -5.81
N LYS A 16 -12.48 -1.47 -5.97
CA LYS A 16 -13.75 -2.15 -5.68
C LYS A 16 -13.89 -3.47 -6.45
N TYR A 17 -13.34 -3.53 -7.66
CA TYR A 17 -13.39 -4.72 -8.51
C TYR A 17 -12.26 -5.72 -8.24
N ILE A 18 -11.22 -5.36 -7.49
CA ILE A 18 -10.15 -6.30 -7.13
C ILE A 18 -10.70 -7.43 -6.27
N ALA A 19 -11.62 -7.14 -5.34
CA ALA A 19 -12.28 -8.16 -4.52
C ALA A 19 -13.18 -9.11 -5.36
N ALA A 20 -13.79 -8.61 -6.43
CA ALA A 20 -14.59 -9.43 -7.34
C ALA A 20 -13.72 -10.26 -8.30
N LEU A 21 -12.59 -9.70 -8.74
CA LEU A 21 -11.59 -10.38 -9.57
C LEU A 21 -10.83 -11.45 -8.78
N SER A 22 -10.54 -11.22 -7.50
CA SER A 22 -9.87 -12.18 -6.62
C SER A 22 -10.70 -13.44 -6.35
N ALA A 23 -12.02 -13.40 -6.55
CA ALA A 23 -12.89 -14.56 -6.44
C ALA A 23 -12.81 -15.49 -7.68
N ARG A 24 -12.47 -14.94 -8.87
CA ARG A 24 -12.39 -15.70 -10.14
C ARG A 24 -10.95 -16.04 -10.54
N PHE A 25 -9.97 -15.28 -10.06
CA PHE A 25 -8.56 -15.51 -10.24
C PHE A 25 -7.89 -15.42 -8.87
N PRO A 26 -7.04 -16.37 -8.46
CA PRO A 26 -6.33 -16.28 -7.19
C PRO A 26 -5.37 -15.08 -7.25
N VAL A 27 -5.87 -13.92 -6.86
CA VAL A 27 -5.07 -12.71 -6.68
C VAL A 27 -4.45 -12.82 -5.29
N PRO A 28 -3.13 -12.68 -5.17
CA PRO A 28 -2.48 -12.69 -3.87
C PRO A 28 -3.04 -11.61 -2.93
N GLU A 29 -3.07 -11.88 -1.63
CA GLU A 29 -3.58 -10.92 -0.64
C GLU A 29 -2.79 -9.61 -0.69
N MET A 30 -3.43 -8.49 -1.00
CA MET A 30 -2.73 -7.21 -1.01
C MET A 30 -2.37 -6.79 0.42
N THR A 31 -1.08 -6.60 0.70
CA THR A 31 -0.64 -6.02 1.98
C THR A 31 -0.78 -4.50 1.92
N LEU A 32 -1.54 -3.93 2.86
CA LEU A 32 -1.77 -2.49 2.92
C LEU A 32 -0.56 -1.76 3.50
N VAL A 33 -0.08 -0.74 2.79
CA VAL A 33 0.87 0.23 3.32
C VAL A 33 0.12 1.25 4.18
N THR A 34 0.50 1.39 5.45
CA THR A 34 -0.11 2.32 6.40
C THR A 34 0.80 3.51 6.65
N GLU A 35 0.29 4.56 7.28
CA GLU A 35 1.11 5.70 7.70
C GLU A 35 2.24 5.29 8.65
N ALA A 36 2.02 4.28 9.50
CA ALA A 36 3.06 3.75 10.38
C ALA A 36 4.23 3.17 9.58
N HIS A 37 3.95 2.51 8.45
CA HIS A 37 4.97 2.01 7.54
C HIS A 37 5.71 3.16 6.86
N LEU A 38 4.99 4.16 6.35
CA LEU A 38 5.60 5.33 5.72
C LEU A 38 6.50 6.11 6.68
N ASN A 39 6.06 6.30 7.93
CA ASN A 39 6.86 6.95 8.98
C ASN A 39 8.15 6.17 9.30
N LEU A 40 8.09 4.84 9.21
CA LEU A 40 9.25 3.98 9.43
C LEU A 40 10.23 4.05 8.25
N TRP A 41 9.75 4.16 7.02
CA TRP A 41 10.59 4.08 5.82
C TRP A 41 11.12 5.43 5.35
N LEU A 42 10.38 6.50 5.60
CA LEU A 42 10.72 7.84 5.14
C LEU A 42 11.24 8.68 6.31
N ALA A 43 12.31 9.43 6.07
CA ALA A 43 12.71 10.51 6.94
C ALA A 43 11.78 11.70 6.70
N ASN A 44 11.58 12.52 7.75
CA ASN A 44 10.73 13.72 7.72
C ASN A 44 9.25 13.47 7.39
N PHE A 45 8.77 12.22 7.36
CA PHE A 45 7.38 11.89 7.02
C PHE A 45 6.36 12.64 7.87
N CYS A 46 6.48 12.61 9.20
CA CYS A 46 5.53 13.29 10.08
C CYS A 46 5.50 14.81 9.86
N GLN A 47 6.66 15.40 9.58
CA GLN A 47 6.74 16.83 9.30
C GLN A 47 6.08 17.16 7.95
N ALA A 48 6.45 16.45 6.88
CA ALA A 48 5.87 16.65 5.57
C ALA A 48 4.35 16.42 5.58
N LYS A 49 3.87 15.40 6.31
CA LYS A 49 2.43 15.15 6.50
C LYS A 49 1.73 16.34 7.16
N ALA A 50 2.28 16.85 8.26
CA ALA A 50 1.69 18.00 8.96
C ALA A 50 1.63 19.25 8.06
N GLU A 51 2.68 19.51 7.29
CA GLU A 51 2.74 20.65 6.36
C GLU A 51 1.74 20.51 5.20
N ILE A 52 1.53 19.29 4.70
CA ILE A 52 0.53 18.99 3.67
C ILE A 52 -0.89 19.13 4.25
N ASP A 53 -1.16 18.55 5.42
CA ASP A 53 -2.46 18.65 6.09
C ASP A 53 -2.84 20.13 6.32
N GLU A 54 -1.88 20.98 6.68
CA GLU A 54 -2.08 22.43 6.85
C GLU A 54 -2.39 23.13 5.52
N ALA A 55 -1.66 22.79 4.45
CA ALA A 55 -1.92 23.33 3.11
C ALA A 55 -3.30 22.90 2.58
N GLU A 56 -3.70 21.65 2.79
CA GLU A 56 -5.03 21.15 2.41
C GLU A 56 -6.16 21.87 3.17
N GLN A 57 -5.98 22.11 4.47
CA GLN A 57 -6.93 22.90 5.26
C GLN A 57 -7.03 24.34 4.76
N HIS A 58 -5.90 24.95 4.40
CA HIS A 58 -5.88 26.28 3.83
C HIS A 58 -6.61 26.34 2.48
N ILE A 59 -6.37 25.39 1.58
CA ILE A 59 -7.08 25.26 0.30
C ILE A 59 -8.59 25.10 0.52
N ALA A 60 -9.02 24.32 1.51
CA ALA A 60 -10.43 24.10 1.80
C ALA A 60 -11.18 25.37 2.24
N ILE A 61 -10.46 26.36 2.80
CA ILE A 61 -11.04 27.59 3.36
C ILE A 61 -10.85 28.78 2.42
N THR A 62 -9.81 28.79 1.59
CA THR A 62 -9.44 29.93 0.73
C THR A 62 -9.99 29.85 -0.69
N SER A 63 -10.08 31.00 -1.36
CA SER A 63 -10.43 31.07 -2.78
C SER A 63 -9.26 30.63 -3.67
N GLY A 64 -9.54 30.22 -4.92
CA GLY A 64 -8.54 29.67 -5.84
C GLY A 64 -7.34 30.58 -6.19
N ALA A 65 -7.32 31.84 -5.74
CA ALA A 65 -6.19 32.76 -5.92
C ALA A 65 -4.90 32.29 -5.23
N PHE A 66 -5.00 31.50 -4.15
CA PHE A 66 -3.85 31.00 -3.39
C PHE A 66 -3.48 29.54 -3.72
N LEU A 67 -4.27 28.88 -4.59
CA LEU A 67 -4.09 27.47 -4.92
C LEU A 67 -2.70 27.17 -5.50
N THR A 68 -2.13 28.11 -6.27
CA THR A 68 -0.79 27.94 -6.84
C THR A 68 0.29 27.89 -5.75
N ASP A 69 0.18 28.78 -4.76
CA ASP A 69 1.13 28.84 -3.65
C ASP A 69 0.98 27.64 -2.70
N ASP A 70 -0.25 27.19 -2.45
CA ASP A 70 -0.53 26.02 -1.63
C ASP A 70 -0.04 24.72 -2.30
N LEU A 71 -0.23 24.58 -3.61
CA LEU A 71 0.33 23.46 -4.37
C LEU A 71 1.87 23.48 -4.38
N ALA A 72 2.48 24.66 -4.53
CA ALA A 72 3.93 24.81 -4.43
C ALA A 72 4.46 24.52 -3.01
N ARG A 73 3.65 24.74 -1.97
CA ARG A 73 3.97 24.33 -0.59
C ARG A 73 3.96 22.81 -0.46
N ILE A 74 2.90 22.15 -0.95
CA ILE A 74 2.79 20.68 -0.95
C ILE A 74 3.96 20.05 -1.71
N GLU A 75 4.30 20.57 -2.90
CA GLU A 75 5.42 20.07 -3.71
C GLU A 75 6.75 20.17 -2.96
N ARG A 76 7.01 21.31 -2.30
CA ARG A 76 8.21 21.49 -1.48
C ARG A 76 8.25 20.49 -0.33
N SER A 77 7.17 20.30 0.41
CA SER A 77 7.11 19.33 1.50
C SER A 77 7.36 17.90 1.02
N LEU A 78 6.79 17.51 -0.13
CA LEU A 78 7.05 16.19 -0.73
C LEU A 78 8.52 16.01 -1.14
N ASN A 79 9.17 17.05 -1.68
CA ASN A 79 10.58 17.01 -2.07
C ASN A 79 11.56 16.90 -0.89
N THR A 80 11.11 17.13 0.35
CA THR A 80 11.92 16.91 1.56
C THR A 80 11.95 15.45 2.02
N LEU A 81 11.05 14.61 1.48
CA LEU A 81 10.98 13.20 1.83
C LEU A 81 12.18 12.47 1.24
N CYS A 82 12.90 11.75 2.09
CA CYS A 82 13.96 10.87 1.66
C CYS A 82 13.84 9.50 2.34
N TRP A 83 14.35 8.47 1.66
CA TRP A 83 14.40 7.13 2.23
C TRP A 83 15.37 7.10 3.41
N ARG A 84 14.97 6.45 4.50
CA ARG A 84 15.91 6.10 5.57
C ARG A 84 16.86 5.01 5.08
N ASN A 85 18.06 4.97 5.66
CA ASN A 85 19.06 3.96 5.33
C ASN A 85 18.55 2.52 5.53
N GLU A 86 17.71 2.28 6.55
CA GLU A 86 17.14 0.94 6.79
C GLU A 86 15.92 0.63 5.90
N ALA A 87 15.37 1.60 5.17
CA ALA A 87 14.10 1.45 4.45
C ALA A 87 14.11 0.32 3.41
N PRO A 88 15.15 0.11 2.59
CA PRO A 88 15.18 -0.99 1.63
C PRO A 88 15.08 -2.37 2.30
N ARG A 89 15.73 -2.54 3.47
CA ARG A 89 15.66 -3.78 4.24
C ARG A 89 14.26 -4.00 4.81
N LEU A 90 13.69 -2.96 5.43
CA LEU A 90 12.36 -3.02 6.04
C LEU A 90 11.25 -3.25 5.00
N LEU A 91 11.39 -2.67 3.81
CA LEU A 91 10.52 -2.93 2.66
C LEU A 91 10.67 -4.37 2.17
N SER A 92 11.91 -4.88 2.06
CA SER A 92 12.13 -6.27 1.67
C SER A 92 11.52 -7.25 2.68
N ASP A 93 11.67 -7.00 3.98
CA ASP A 93 11.08 -7.81 5.04
C ASP A 93 9.54 -7.74 5.03
N PHE A 94 8.97 -6.59 4.67
CA PHE A 94 7.53 -6.39 4.51
C PHE A 94 6.97 -7.13 3.28
N ILE A 95 7.72 -7.20 2.18
CA ILE A 95 7.31 -7.83 0.92
C ILE A 95 7.61 -9.34 0.91
N ARG A 96 8.67 -9.83 1.57
CA ARG A 96 9.09 -11.24 1.53
C ARG A 96 8.11 -12.31 2.02
N PRO A 97 7.06 -12.05 2.83
CA PRO A 97 6.04 -13.05 3.11
C PRO A 97 5.32 -13.58 1.85
N PHE A 98 5.56 -12.94 0.69
CA PHE A 98 5.00 -13.27 -0.61
C PHE A 98 5.81 -14.25 -1.47
N ASP A 99 6.78 -14.97 -0.91
CA ASP A 99 7.44 -16.06 -1.64
C ASP A 99 6.40 -17.14 -1.98
N GLY A 100 5.98 -17.17 -3.25
CA GLY A 100 4.89 -17.97 -3.82
C GLY A 100 5.00 -19.49 -3.74
N ARG A 101 5.71 -20.05 -2.75
CA ARG A 101 5.70 -21.49 -2.44
C ARG A 101 4.32 -21.96 -1.98
N THR A 102 3.55 -21.12 -1.28
CA THR A 102 2.19 -21.49 -0.83
C THR A 102 1.14 -21.43 -1.94
N ALA A 103 1.30 -20.56 -2.94
CA ALA A 103 0.36 -20.42 -4.06
C ALA A 103 0.68 -21.39 -5.23
N GLY A 104 1.97 -21.67 -5.48
CA GLY A 104 2.42 -22.56 -6.56
C GLY A 104 2.17 -24.05 -6.29
N ASP A 105 2.33 -24.50 -5.04
CA ASP A 105 2.15 -25.91 -4.70
C ASP A 105 0.66 -26.31 -4.62
N GLN A 106 -0.22 -25.40 -4.21
CA GLN A 106 -1.67 -25.66 -4.21
C GLN A 106 -2.27 -25.66 -5.62
N PHE A 107 -1.75 -24.84 -6.54
CA PHE A 107 -2.22 -24.78 -7.93
C PHE A 107 -1.81 -26.03 -8.72
N ARG A 108 -0.58 -26.53 -8.51
CA ARG A 108 -0.11 -27.78 -9.15
C ARG A 108 -0.79 -29.03 -8.59
N SER A 109 -1.06 -29.08 -7.28
CA SER A 109 -1.73 -30.22 -6.66
C SER A 109 -3.19 -30.38 -7.08
N ARG A 110 -3.94 -29.28 -7.28
CA ARG A 110 -5.35 -29.34 -7.69
C ARG A 110 -5.53 -29.75 -9.15
N HIS A 111 -4.72 -29.23 -10.07
CA HIS A 111 -4.83 -29.57 -11.49
C HIS A 111 -4.39 -31.01 -11.82
N ALA A 112 -3.44 -31.58 -11.07
CA ALA A 112 -3.08 -32.98 -11.25
C ALA A 112 -4.22 -33.95 -10.84
N ALA A 113 -4.96 -33.63 -9.77
CA ALA A 113 -6.06 -34.45 -9.28
C ALA A 113 -7.30 -34.39 -10.21
N ASP A 114 -7.59 -33.23 -10.79
CA ASP A 114 -8.73 -33.07 -11.71
C ASP A 114 -8.47 -33.72 -13.08
N PHE A 115 -7.23 -33.74 -13.56
CA PHE A 115 -6.88 -34.42 -14.82
C PHE A 115 -6.97 -35.95 -14.72
N SER A 116 -6.58 -36.54 -13.59
CA SER A 116 -6.70 -38.00 -13.39
C SER A 116 -8.17 -38.46 -13.28
N ARG A 117 -9.07 -37.62 -12.78
CA ARG A 117 -10.51 -37.93 -12.71
C ARG A 117 -11.25 -37.85 -14.05
N LEU A 118 -10.69 -37.13 -15.03
CA LEU A 118 -11.25 -37.02 -16.38
C LEU A 118 -10.79 -38.15 -17.32
N LEU A 119 -9.83 -38.96 -16.88
CA LEU A 119 -9.26 -40.08 -17.64
C LEU A 119 -9.52 -41.46 -16.97
N SER A 120 -10.37 -41.49 -15.93
CA SER A 120 -10.89 -42.71 -15.28
C SER A 120 -12.39 -42.82 -15.54
#